data_AF-A0A1Z4JJ03-F1
#
_entry.id   AF-A0A1Z4JJ03-F1
#
_cell.length_a   1.000
_cell.length_b   1.000
_cell.length_c   1.000
_cell.angle_alpha   90.00
_cell.angle_beta   90.00
_cell.angle_gamma   90.00
#
_symmetry.space_group_name_H-M   'P 1'
#
loop_
_entity.id
_entity.type
_entity.pdbx_description
1 polymer ?
#
loop_
_entity_poly.entity_id
_entity_poly.type
_entity_poly.pdbx_seq_one_letter_code
_entity_poly.pdbx_strand_id
1 'polypeptide(L)'
;MSECVTWLIPVKNGMPYLPETLASIEAQTYENWEVLIWDNGSTDGTLEELEKWVPERLPGRVVTNDPCGVGGSLAKMVEASNTELCARIDADDINVPQRLETQLSYLIAHPDVAVVGSSMYLIHQDTGFNELYPRPTHPEDIVNYLISVNSMAHPSVMFRRSAILEVGNYRERPGVEDYDLWLRVATKYKLANLELPLIYYRIRSNSETATYIGQGTLKALTDDCFVQNAPLLFGCTEDEARLLRENRHPIAALALCKTAFYLHKTQGGGIFDRLRSASFIGAGTMRLSPSDWGSRIAIALLSSLSINRVKHNIKQWIKARLHPEQFVFLSALRHFLKQQKGY
;
A
#
# COMPACT_ATOMS: atom_id res chain seq x y z
N MET A 1 0.19 27.24 13.20
CA MET A 1 -0.29 27.63 11.87
C MET A 1 -1.04 26.44 11.31
N SER A 2 -2.17 26.63 10.62
CA SER A 2 -2.84 25.53 9.92
C SER A 2 -1.96 25.06 8.76
N GLU A 3 -1.69 23.77 8.65
CA GLU A 3 -0.84 23.20 7.58
C GLU A 3 -1.58 23.28 6.24
N CYS A 4 -0.99 23.89 5.20
CA CYS A 4 -1.61 23.85 3.87
C CYS A 4 -1.42 22.45 3.26
N VAL A 5 -2.45 21.93 2.58
CA VAL A 5 -2.40 20.62 1.89
C VAL A 5 -2.54 20.81 0.38
N THR A 6 -1.66 20.20 -0.42
CA THR A 6 -1.82 20.19 -1.89
C THR A 6 -2.54 18.91 -2.34
N TRP A 7 -3.67 19.04 -3.02
CA TRP A 7 -4.31 17.95 -3.75
C TRP A 7 -3.55 17.64 -5.03
N LEU A 8 -3.18 16.38 -5.24
CA LEU A 8 -2.55 15.88 -6.46
C LEU A 8 -3.58 15.12 -7.29
N ILE A 9 -3.94 15.69 -8.44
CA ILE A 9 -4.96 15.16 -9.35
C ILE A 9 -4.37 14.93 -10.75
N PRO A 10 -3.78 13.75 -11.02
CA PRO A 10 -3.48 13.37 -12.40
C PRO A 10 -4.79 13.08 -13.14
N VAL A 11 -4.95 13.64 -14.33
CA VAL A 11 -6.17 13.46 -15.14
C VAL A 11 -5.85 13.11 -16.58
N LYS A 12 -6.61 12.17 -17.14
CA LYS A 12 -6.67 11.85 -18.56
C LYS A 12 -8.11 11.48 -18.87
N ASN A 13 -8.77 12.28 -19.69
CA ASN A 13 -10.18 12.10 -20.06
C ASN A 13 -11.08 11.90 -18.83
N GLY A 14 -11.18 12.94 -18.00
CA GLY A 14 -11.91 12.92 -16.73
C GLY A 14 -13.43 12.95 -16.87
N MET A 15 -13.98 13.20 -18.06
CA MET A 15 -15.43 13.28 -18.24
C MET A 15 -16.08 11.89 -18.24
N PRO A 16 -17.31 11.75 -17.72
CA PRO A 16 -18.17 12.79 -17.15
C PRO A 16 -18.00 13.00 -15.63
N TYR A 17 -16.99 12.39 -15.00
CA TYR A 17 -16.91 12.29 -13.53
C TYR A 17 -16.15 13.44 -12.86
N LEU A 18 -15.27 14.10 -13.60
CA LEU A 18 -14.46 15.20 -13.08
C LEU A 18 -15.27 16.29 -12.34
N PRO A 19 -16.45 16.76 -12.80
CA PRO A 19 -17.23 17.73 -12.05
C PRO A 19 -17.61 17.26 -10.63
N GLU A 20 -17.93 15.98 -10.46
CA GLU A 20 -18.29 15.40 -9.16
C GLU A 20 -17.06 15.30 -8.25
N THR A 21 -15.92 14.90 -8.81
CA THR A 21 -14.62 14.87 -8.12
C THR A 21 -14.25 16.26 -7.60
N LEU A 22 -14.30 17.29 -8.45
CA LEU A 22 -13.96 18.68 -8.10
C LEU A 22 -14.93 19.26 -7.06
N ALA A 23 -16.23 18.99 -7.19
CA ALA A 23 -17.22 19.37 -6.19
C ALA A 23 -16.93 18.76 -4.81
N SER A 24 -16.46 17.51 -4.76
CA SER A 24 -16.11 16.86 -3.49
C SER A 24 -14.87 17.45 -2.80
N ILE A 25 -13.97 18.06 -3.58
CA ILE A 25 -12.80 18.78 -3.08
C ILE A 25 -13.22 20.13 -2.51
N GLU A 26 -14.04 20.88 -3.23
CA GLU A 26 -14.57 22.16 -2.75
C GLU A 26 -15.38 21.98 -1.45
N ALA A 27 -16.12 20.87 -1.33
CA ALA A 27 -16.94 20.55 -0.16
C ALA A 27 -16.16 20.04 1.07
N GLN A 28 -14.82 20.07 1.06
CA GLN A 28 -14.03 19.68 2.23
C GLN A 28 -14.25 20.64 3.40
N THR A 29 -14.40 20.08 4.58
CA THR A 29 -14.57 20.82 5.86
C THR A 29 -13.29 21.52 6.32
N TYR A 30 -12.12 21.03 5.91
CA TYR A 30 -10.85 21.73 6.06
C TYR A 30 -10.63 22.61 4.84
N GLU A 31 -10.38 23.90 5.03
CA GLU A 31 -10.37 24.90 3.93
C GLU A 31 -8.97 25.32 3.46
N ASN A 32 -7.91 25.00 4.22
CA ASN A 32 -6.55 25.44 3.89
C ASN A 32 -5.83 24.42 2.98
N TRP A 33 -6.22 24.39 1.71
CA TRP A 33 -5.64 23.53 0.70
C TRP A 33 -5.53 24.24 -0.65
N GLU A 34 -4.73 23.67 -1.54
CA GLU A 34 -4.65 24.04 -2.95
C GLU A 34 -4.72 22.79 -3.85
N VAL A 35 -5.03 22.97 -5.13
CA VAL A 35 -5.00 21.90 -6.13
C VAL A 35 -3.79 22.04 -7.05
N LEU A 36 -3.15 20.91 -7.34
CA LEU A 36 -2.25 20.75 -8.46
C LEU A 36 -2.84 19.68 -9.36
N ILE A 37 -3.32 20.10 -10.53
CA ILE A 37 -3.96 19.21 -11.50
C ILE A 37 -3.02 19.04 -12.68
N TRP A 38 -2.80 17.79 -13.09
CA TRP A 38 -1.91 17.47 -14.21
C TRP A 38 -2.67 16.74 -15.30
N ASP A 39 -2.95 17.45 -16.37
CA ASP A 39 -3.60 16.89 -17.54
C ASP A 39 -2.60 16.13 -18.41
N ASN A 40 -2.90 14.86 -18.66
CA ASN A 40 -2.10 13.97 -19.48
C ASN A 40 -2.56 13.98 -20.95
N GLY A 41 -3.01 15.14 -21.45
CA GLY A 41 -3.44 15.37 -22.82
C GLY A 41 -4.87 14.90 -23.09
N SER A 42 -5.82 15.37 -22.29
CA SER A 42 -7.23 15.00 -22.45
C SER A 42 -7.84 15.54 -23.75
N THR A 43 -8.88 14.86 -24.24
CA THR A 43 -9.55 15.16 -25.51
C THR A 43 -11.08 15.14 -25.43
N ASP A 44 -11.65 15.14 -24.22
CA ASP A 44 -13.06 14.81 -23.95
C ASP A 44 -13.84 15.96 -23.28
N GLY A 45 -13.31 17.19 -23.29
CA GLY A 45 -13.89 18.33 -22.59
C GLY A 45 -13.31 18.57 -21.19
N THR A 46 -12.33 17.76 -20.75
CA THR A 46 -11.70 17.90 -19.43
C THR A 46 -11.10 19.29 -19.19
N LEU A 47 -10.40 19.87 -20.17
CA LEU A 47 -9.73 21.16 -20.00
C LEU A 47 -10.75 22.30 -19.85
N GLU A 48 -11.78 22.28 -20.70
CA GLU A 48 -12.90 23.22 -20.66
C GLU A 48 -13.68 23.12 -19.35
N GLU A 49 -13.77 21.92 -18.77
CA GLU A 49 -14.34 21.76 -17.43
C GLU A 49 -13.42 22.39 -16.39
N LEU A 50 -12.12 22.07 -16.37
CA LEU A 50 -11.16 22.61 -15.39
C LEU A 50 -11.08 24.14 -15.38
N GLU A 51 -11.23 24.78 -16.54
CA GLU A 51 -11.27 26.25 -16.67
C GLU A 51 -12.40 26.89 -15.87
N LYS A 52 -13.50 26.18 -15.61
CA LYS A 52 -14.63 26.65 -14.80
C LYS A 52 -14.36 26.58 -13.29
N TRP A 53 -13.34 25.83 -12.86
CA TRP A 53 -13.10 25.53 -11.45
C TRP A 53 -11.83 26.19 -10.91
N VAL A 54 -10.69 26.06 -11.60
CA VAL A 54 -9.35 26.35 -11.05
C VAL A 54 -8.96 27.85 -11.01
N PRO A 55 -9.63 28.78 -11.71
CA PRO A 55 -9.43 30.22 -11.48
C PRO A 55 -10.27 30.81 -10.34
N GLU A 56 -11.45 30.23 -10.05
CA GLU A 56 -12.48 30.88 -9.22
C GLU A 56 -12.85 30.12 -7.94
N ARG A 57 -12.84 28.78 -7.98
CA ARG A 57 -13.42 27.93 -6.93
C ARG A 57 -12.38 27.06 -6.23
N LEU A 58 -11.38 26.59 -6.97
CA LEU A 58 -10.32 25.73 -6.45
C LEU A 58 -8.99 26.48 -6.49
N PRO A 59 -8.47 27.01 -5.37
CA PRO A 59 -7.15 27.65 -5.35
C PRO A 59 -6.10 26.65 -5.85
N GLY A 60 -5.30 27.03 -6.83
CA GLY A 60 -4.31 26.10 -7.39
C GLY A 60 -3.97 26.37 -8.84
N ARG A 61 -3.54 25.32 -9.55
CA ARG A 61 -3.17 25.41 -10.98
C ARG A 61 -3.36 24.10 -11.73
N VAL A 62 -3.49 24.22 -13.04
CA VAL A 62 -3.53 23.11 -14.01
C VAL A 62 -2.26 23.13 -14.86
N VAL A 63 -1.67 21.96 -15.09
CA VAL A 63 -0.54 21.75 -16.02
C VAL A 63 -1.01 20.88 -17.18
N THR A 64 -0.84 21.34 -18.43
CA THR A 64 -1.43 20.68 -19.62
C THR A 64 -0.44 20.33 -20.74
N ASN A 65 0.78 20.88 -20.72
CA ASN A 65 1.73 20.80 -21.84
C ASN A 65 2.84 19.75 -21.65
N ASP A 66 2.60 18.73 -20.80
CA ASP A 66 3.63 17.75 -20.43
C ASP A 66 3.04 16.39 -20.05
N PRO A 67 2.35 15.70 -20.99
CA PRO A 67 1.73 14.41 -20.74
C PRO A 67 2.79 13.33 -20.49
N CYS A 68 2.73 12.64 -19.35
CA CYS A 68 3.73 11.65 -18.95
C CYS A 68 3.14 10.47 -18.15
N GLY A 69 1.83 10.24 -18.27
CA GLY A 69 1.11 9.16 -17.58
C GLY A 69 0.96 9.44 -16.08
N VAL A 70 0.22 8.56 -15.39
CA VAL A 70 -0.11 8.75 -13.96
C VAL A 70 1.15 8.81 -13.09
N GLY A 71 2.04 7.82 -13.18
CA GLY A 71 3.27 7.80 -12.40
C GLY A 71 4.22 8.98 -12.67
N GLY A 72 4.40 9.35 -13.95
CA GLY A 72 5.27 10.46 -14.35
C GLY A 72 4.71 11.82 -13.91
N SER A 73 3.41 12.04 -14.07
CA SER A 73 2.75 13.25 -13.61
C SER A 73 2.81 13.35 -12.08
N LEU A 74 2.49 12.29 -11.34
CA LEU A 74 2.60 12.29 -9.88
C LEU A 74 4.02 12.58 -9.37
N ALA A 75 5.06 12.05 -10.03
CA ALA A 75 6.45 12.38 -9.68
C ALA A 75 6.71 13.89 -9.76
N LYS A 76 6.35 14.51 -10.89
CA LYS A 76 6.50 15.95 -11.13
C LYS A 76 5.62 16.78 -10.18
N MET A 77 4.42 16.29 -9.87
CA MET A 77 3.50 16.97 -8.97
C MET A 77 4.02 16.97 -7.53
N VAL A 78 4.57 15.85 -7.05
CA VAL A 78 5.24 15.80 -5.75
C VAL A 78 6.39 16.80 -5.71
N GLU A 79 7.23 16.88 -6.75
CA GLU A 79 8.33 17.84 -6.81
C GLU A 79 7.85 19.30 -6.84
N ALA A 80 6.82 19.59 -7.61
CA ALA A 80 6.28 20.95 -7.80
C ALA A 80 5.32 21.41 -6.69
N SER A 81 4.94 20.53 -5.77
CA SER A 81 4.12 20.88 -4.60
C SER A 81 4.93 21.72 -3.61
N ASN A 82 4.32 22.79 -3.10
CA ASN A 82 4.97 23.71 -2.17
C ASN A 82 4.67 23.38 -0.69
N THR A 83 3.79 22.43 -0.44
CA THR A 83 3.34 22.03 0.89
C THR A 83 4.05 20.76 1.35
N GLU A 84 4.15 20.56 2.66
CA GLU A 84 4.68 19.31 3.23
C GLU A 84 3.67 18.16 3.15
N LEU A 85 2.37 18.46 3.09
CA LEU A 85 1.32 17.45 3.06
C LEU A 85 0.62 17.45 1.71
N CYS A 86 0.59 16.28 1.07
CA CYS A 86 -0.09 16.08 -0.19
C CYS A 86 -1.22 15.07 -0.01
N ALA A 87 -2.40 15.38 -0.54
CA ALA A 87 -3.52 14.45 -0.64
C ALA A 87 -3.68 14.00 -2.10
N ARG A 88 -3.88 12.71 -2.35
CA ARG A 88 -4.06 12.19 -3.71
C ARG A 88 -5.54 11.91 -3.97
N ILE A 89 -6.01 12.12 -5.19
CA ILE A 89 -7.31 11.61 -5.65
C ILE A 89 -7.28 11.29 -7.16
N ASP A 90 -8.05 10.29 -7.59
CA ASP A 90 -8.32 10.04 -9.01
C ASP A 90 -9.41 10.97 -9.56
N ALA A 91 -9.31 11.35 -10.83
CA ALA A 91 -10.23 12.31 -11.46
C ALA A 91 -11.70 11.84 -11.53
N ASP A 92 -12.01 10.60 -11.17
CA ASP A 92 -13.33 9.97 -11.19
C ASP A 92 -13.86 9.52 -9.81
N ASP A 93 -13.13 9.80 -8.73
CA ASP A 93 -13.50 9.43 -7.36
C ASP A 93 -14.11 10.60 -6.56
N ILE A 94 -14.77 10.30 -5.44
CA ILE A 94 -15.47 11.29 -4.63
C ILE A 94 -14.96 11.27 -3.18
N ASN A 95 -14.54 12.42 -2.66
CA ASN A 95 -14.18 12.55 -1.25
C ASN A 95 -15.42 12.62 -0.35
N VAL A 96 -15.33 12.05 0.87
CA VAL A 96 -16.24 12.48 1.95
C VAL A 96 -15.81 13.87 2.47
N PRO A 97 -16.73 14.72 2.96
CA PRO A 97 -16.41 16.09 3.36
C PRO A 97 -15.36 16.22 4.48
N GLN A 98 -15.22 15.22 5.35
CA GLN A 98 -14.28 15.22 6.48
C GLN A 98 -12.93 14.55 6.15
N ARG A 99 -12.68 14.14 4.90
CA ARG A 99 -11.47 13.38 4.55
C ARG A 99 -10.19 14.11 4.94
N LEU A 100 -10.01 15.34 4.46
CA LEU A 100 -8.79 16.10 4.72
C LEU A 100 -8.56 16.32 6.21
N GLU A 101 -9.56 16.82 6.93
CA GLU A 101 -9.47 17.10 8.36
C GLU A 101 -9.07 15.84 9.15
N THR A 102 -9.69 14.69 8.82
CA THR A 102 -9.45 13.42 9.49
C THR A 102 -8.01 12.92 9.25
N GLN A 103 -7.55 12.92 7.99
CA GLN A 103 -6.22 12.43 7.65
C GLN A 103 -5.12 13.37 8.12
N LEU A 104 -5.32 14.68 8.00
CA LEU A 104 -4.42 15.71 8.50
C LEU A 104 -4.21 15.57 10.01
N SER A 105 -5.31 15.49 10.77
CA SER A 105 -5.26 15.31 12.22
C SER A 105 -4.48 14.06 12.61
N TYR A 106 -4.67 12.96 11.87
CA TYR A 106 -3.92 11.74 12.09
C TYR A 106 -2.41 11.91 11.86
N LEU A 107 -2.00 12.52 10.75
CA LEU A 107 -0.58 12.74 10.44
C LEU A 107 0.09 13.70 11.43
N ILE A 108 -0.62 14.74 11.91
CA ILE A 108 -0.12 15.64 12.96
C ILE A 108 0.15 14.86 14.25
N ALA A 109 -0.77 13.98 14.65
CA ALA A 109 -0.63 13.17 15.86
C ALA A 109 0.44 12.06 15.75
N HIS A 110 0.79 11.64 14.53
CA HIS A 110 1.71 10.53 14.26
C HIS A 110 2.85 10.96 13.32
N PRO A 111 3.87 11.68 13.84
CA PRO A 111 4.96 12.20 13.01
C PRO A 111 5.84 11.12 12.38
N ASP A 112 5.80 9.88 12.87
CA ASP A 112 6.51 8.71 12.33
C ASP A 112 5.76 8.01 11.18
N VAL A 113 4.52 8.43 10.91
CA VAL A 113 3.73 7.97 9.75
C VAL A 113 3.98 8.90 8.58
N ALA A 114 4.41 8.31 7.46
CA ALA A 114 4.65 9.04 6.21
C ALA A 114 3.41 9.08 5.31
N VAL A 115 2.56 8.05 5.36
CA VAL A 115 1.40 7.89 4.48
C VAL A 115 0.23 7.35 5.30
N VAL A 116 -0.91 8.01 5.20
CA VAL A 116 -2.18 7.54 5.74
C VAL A 116 -3.19 7.37 4.60
N GLY A 117 -3.75 6.17 4.47
CA GLY A 117 -4.89 5.88 3.60
C GLY A 117 -6.17 5.69 4.41
N SER A 118 -7.20 5.16 3.77
CA SER A 118 -8.47 4.85 4.44
C SER A 118 -9.17 3.65 3.80
N SER A 119 -10.17 3.12 4.49
CA SER A 119 -11.22 2.34 3.83
C SER A 119 -11.89 3.16 2.73
N MET A 120 -12.65 2.50 1.85
CA MET A 120 -13.37 3.14 0.76
C MET A 120 -14.75 2.53 0.56
N TYR A 121 -15.65 3.29 -0.06
CA TYR A 121 -16.86 2.74 -0.66
C TYR A 121 -16.61 2.47 -2.14
N LEU A 122 -16.97 1.30 -2.65
CA LEU A 122 -16.92 0.99 -4.08
C LEU A 122 -18.23 1.45 -4.73
N ILE A 123 -18.15 2.34 -5.72
CA ILE A 123 -19.31 2.72 -6.54
C ILE A 123 -19.40 1.75 -7.72
N HIS A 124 -20.43 0.93 -7.72
CA HIS A 124 -20.79 0.08 -8.85
C HIS A 124 -21.81 0.80 -9.72
N GLN A 125 -21.35 1.40 -10.82
CA GLN A 125 -22.22 2.19 -11.72
C GLN A 125 -23.40 1.38 -12.26
N ASP A 126 -23.18 0.09 -12.53
CA ASP A 126 -24.20 -0.78 -13.13
C ASP A 126 -25.29 -1.19 -12.13
N THR A 127 -25.03 -1.12 -10.82
CA THR A 127 -25.93 -1.63 -9.79
C THR A 127 -26.49 -0.55 -8.88
N GLY A 128 -25.85 0.63 -8.81
CA GLY A 128 -26.24 1.72 -7.91
C GLY A 128 -25.98 1.43 -6.43
N PHE A 129 -25.32 0.32 -6.10
CA PHE A 129 -24.96 -0.04 -4.73
C PHE A 129 -23.52 0.38 -4.41
N ASN A 130 -23.35 0.96 -3.23
CA ASN A 130 -22.04 1.23 -2.66
C ASN A 130 -21.66 0.11 -1.69
N GLU A 131 -20.53 -0.55 -1.93
CA GLU A 131 -19.99 -1.59 -1.04
C GLU A 131 -18.88 -1.02 -0.16
N LEU A 132 -18.91 -1.28 1.15
CA LEU A 132 -17.77 -0.96 2.01
C LEU A 132 -16.62 -1.90 1.68
N TYR A 133 -15.47 -1.33 1.31
CA TYR A 133 -14.23 -2.04 1.05
C TYR A 133 -13.19 -1.68 2.11
N PRO A 134 -13.07 -2.50 3.18
CA PRO A 134 -12.18 -2.20 4.28
C PRO A 134 -10.71 -2.37 3.87
N ARG A 135 -9.85 -1.53 4.43
CA ARG A 135 -8.39 -1.66 4.32
C ARG A 135 -7.78 -2.17 5.63
N PRO A 136 -6.63 -2.86 5.59
CA PRO A 136 -5.95 -3.29 6.82
C PRO A 136 -5.53 -2.05 7.62
N THR A 137 -5.95 -1.96 8.88
CA THR A 137 -5.69 -0.79 9.75
C THR A 137 -4.54 -1.01 10.74
N HIS A 138 -4.24 -2.27 11.08
CA HIS A 138 -3.09 -2.60 11.92
C HIS A 138 -1.78 -2.37 11.14
N PRO A 139 -0.80 -1.63 11.69
CA PRO A 139 0.45 -1.31 10.98
C PRO A 139 1.20 -2.53 10.44
N GLU A 140 1.23 -3.62 11.21
CA GLU A 140 1.82 -4.88 10.77
C GLU A 140 1.07 -5.45 9.57
N ASP A 141 -0.26 -5.42 9.59
CA ASP A 141 -1.08 -5.93 8.49
C ASP A 141 -0.92 -5.12 7.22
N ILE A 142 -0.73 -3.80 7.30
CA ILE A 142 -0.48 -2.97 6.13
C ILE A 142 0.78 -3.42 5.38
N VAL A 143 1.89 -3.63 6.07
CA VAL A 143 3.13 -4.14 5.47
C VAL A 143 2.96 -5.60 5.04
N ASN A 144 2.23 -6.39 5.82
CA ASN A 144 1.98 -7.78 5.49
C ASN A 144 1.20 -7.94 4.19
N TYR A 145 0.21 -7.08 3.96
CA TYR A 145 -0.54 -7.07 2.72
C TYR A 145 0.38 -6.68 1.56
N LEU A 146 1.25 -5.67 1.71
CA LEU A 146 2.22 -5.28 0.68
C LEU A 146 3.12 -6.41 0.21
N ILE A 147 3.30 -7.51 0.96
CA ILE A 147 4.02 -8.69 0.48
C ILE A 147 3.29 -9.39 -0.67
N SER A 148 1.97 -9.29 -0.75
CA SER A 148 1.13 -10.04 -1.68
C SER A 148 0.32 -9.15 -2.61
N VAL A 149 -0.25 -8.06 -2.09
CA VAL A 149 -1.14 -7.14 -2.78
C VAL A 149 -0.96 -5.72 -2.24
N ASN A 150 -1.33 -4.72 -3.01
CA ASN A 150 -1.30 -3.36 -2.50
C ASN A 150 -2.25 -3.21 -1.30
N SER A 151 -1.78 -2.62 -0.20
CA SER A 151 -2.51 -2.43 1.07
C SER A 151 -3.06 -1.01 1.24
N MET A 152 -2.60 -0.07 0.41
CA MET A 152 -3.01 1.33 0.41
C MET A 152 -3.77 1.60 -0.87
N ALA A 153 -5.04 2.01 -0.77
CA ALA A 153 -5.77 2.44 -1.95
C ALA A 153 -5.21 3.80 -2.39
N HIS A 154 -4.56 3.86 -3.55
CA HIS A 154 -3.92 5.08 -4.06
C HIS A 154 -4.80 6.32 -3.91
N PRO A 155 -6.09 6.34 -4.31
CA PRO A 155 -6.85 7.59 -4.29
C PRO A 155 -7.26 8.01 -2.89
N SER A 156 -7.08 7.14 -1.89
CA SER A 156 -7.38 7.43 -0.49
C SER A 156 -6.21 8.08 0.25
N VAL A 157 -4.99 8.12 -0.30
CA VAL A 157 -3.82 8.48 0.52
C VAL A 157 -3.66 9.99 0.74
N MET A 158 -3.16 10.34 1.93
CA MET A 158 -2.48 11.60 2.23
C MET A 158 -1.08 11.26 2.74
N PHE A 159 -0.07 12.03 2.34
CA PHE A 159 1.32 11.73 2.67
C PHE A 159 2.19 12.96 2.89
N ARG A 160 3.32 12.71 3.55
CA ARG A 160 4.43 13.66 3.73
C ARG A 160 5.27 13.73 2.47
N ARG A 161 5.29 14.89 1.82
CA ARG A 161 6.06 15.15 0.60
C ARG A 161 7.53 14.82 0.79
N SER A 162 8.12 15.26 1.90
CA SER A 162 9.54 15.00 2.22
C SER A 162 9.86 13.50 2.26
N ALA A 163 9.00 12.69 2.89
CA ALA A 163 9.18 11.25 2.98
C ALA A 163 9.10 10.55 1.61
N ILE A 164 8.19 10.99 0.74
CA ILE A 164 8.08 10.46 -0.63
C ILE A 164 9.33 10.79 -1.45
N LEU A 165 9.84 12.02 -1.35
CA LEU A 165 11.08 12.43 -2.02
C LEU A 165 12.29 11.64 -1.50
N GLU A 166 12.40 11.40 -0.18
CA GLU A 166 13.53 10.70 0.43
C GLU A 166 13.66 9.24 -0.02
N VAL A 167 12.55 8.59 -0.36
CA VAL A 167 12.55 7.21 -0.89
C VAL A 167 12.71 7.15 -2.41
N GLY A 168 12.92 8.31 -3.06
CA GLY A 168 13.17 8.43 -4.50
C GLY A 168 11.92 8.67 -5.35
N ASN A 169 10.83 9.18 -4.75
CA ASN A 169 9.60 9.61 -5.44
C ASN A 169 8.89 8.49 -6.23
N TYR A 170 7.87 8.81 -7.03
CA TYR A 170 7.27 7.89 -8.00
C TYR A 170 8.27 7.51 -9.10
N ARG A 171 8.19 6.27 -9.58
CA ARG A 171 9.02 5.74 -10.66
C ARG A 171 8.14 5.32 -11.83
N GLU A 172 8.73 5.18 -13.02
CA GLU A 172 8.04 4.70 -14.21
C GLU A 172 7.71 3.20 -14.06
N ARG A 173 6.54 2.93 -13.46
CA ARG A 173 6.02 1.61 -13.14
C ARG A 173 4.54 1.51 -13.51
N PRO A 174 4.19 1.58 -14.80
CA PRO A 174 2.79 1.72 -15.20
C PRO A 174 1.90 0.61 -14.62
N GLY A 175 0.85 1.02 -13.91
CA GLY A 175 -0.15 0.13 -13.30
C GLY A 175 0.20 -0.40 -11.91
N VAL A 176 1.42 -0.14 -11.41
CA VAL A 176 1.89 -0.55 -10.08
C VAL A 176 2.79 0.52 -9.42
N GLU A 177 2.71 1.77 -9.87
CA GLU A 177 3.57 2.86 -9.43
C GLU A 177 3.42 3.18 -7.94
N ASP A 178 2.21 3.06 -7.42
CA ASP A 178 1.90 3.29 -6.02
C ASP A 178 2.38 2.10 -5.16
N TYR A 179 2.20 0.87 -5.65
CA TYR A 179 2.68 -0.33 -5.00
C TYR A 179 4.21 -0.34 -4.85
N ASP A 180 4.95 0.01 -5.90
CA ASP A 180 6.40 0.21 -5.83
C ASP A 180 6.78 1.28 -4.78
N LEU A 181 6.04 2.40 -4.77
CA LEU A 181 6.29 3.48 -3.82
C LEU A 181 6.05 3.04 -2.37
N TRP A 182 4.94 2.37 -2.07
CA TRP A 182 4.61 1.94 -0.71
C TRP A 182 5.60 0.90 -0.16
N LEU A 183 6.10 0.00 -1.02
CA LEU A 183 7.18 -0.91 -0.65
C LEU A 183 8.43 -0.14 -0.21
N ARG A 184 8.82 0.91 -0.94
CA ARG A 184 9.97 1.74 -0.58
C ARG A 184 9.74 2.58 0.66
N VAL A 185 8.56 3.19 0.81
CA VAL A 185 8.19 3.94 2.03
C VAL A 185 8.28 3.06 3.26
N ALA A 186 7.78 1.82 3.20
CA ALA A 186 7.81 0.88 4.33
C ALA A 186 9.24 0.49 4.80
N THR A 187 10.27 0.73 3.97
CA THR A 187 11.67 0.53 4.39
C THR A 187 12.11 1.54 5.45
N LYS A 188 11.53 2.75 5.47
CA LYS A 188 11.95 3.86 6.33
C LYS A 188 10.88 4.39 7.28
N TYR A 189 9.62 4.39 6.86
CA TYR A 189 8.52 5.03 7.59
C TYR A 189 7.37 4.07 7.86
N LYS A 190 6.47 4.47 8.77
CA LYS A 190 5.20 3.78 8.98
C LYS A 190 4.17 4.20 7.94
N LEU A 191 3.32 3.24 7.59
CA LEU A 191 2.11 3.40 6.81
C LEU A 191 0.90 3.17 7.73
N ALA A 192 -0.20 3.87 7.50
CA ALA A 192 -1.44 3.71 8.25
C ALA A 192 -2.65 3.69 7.32
N ASN A 193 -3.71 2.97 7.68
CA ASN A 193 -5.04 3.16 7.09
C ASN A 193 -6.03 3.44 8.21
N LEU A 194 -6.93 4.37 7.96
CA LEU A 194 -8.07 4.62 8.81
C LEU A 194 -9.20 3.64 8.49
N GLU A 195 -9.91 3.17 9.52
CA GLU A 195 -11.08 2.29 9.34
C GLU A 195 -12.22 3.01 8.61
N LEU A 196 -12.32 4.33 8.81
CA LEU A 196 -13.34 5.18 8.20
C LEU A 196 -13.26 5.13 6.67
N PRO A 197 -14.38 4.95 5.95
CA PRO A 197 -14.43 5.05 4.51
C PRO A 197 -14.44 6.53 4.08
N LEU A 198 -13.29 7.07 3.71
CA LEU A 198 -13.15 8.51 3.41
C LEU A 198 -13.24 8.87 1.92
N ILE A 199 -13.47 7.88 1.07
CA ILE A 199 -13.58 8.07 -0.37
C ILE A 199 -14.59 7.07 -0.96
N TYR A 200 -15.31 7.51 -1.98
CA TYR A 200 -16.04 6.65 -2.89
C TYR A 200 -15.20 6.42 -4.14
N TYR A 201 -14.74 5.19 -4.31
CA TYR A 201 -13.90 4.72 -5.40
C TYR A 201 -14.77 4.19 -6.53
N ARG A 202 -14.60 4.72 -7.75
CA ARG A 202 -15.43 4.32 -8.90
C ARG A 202 -14.85 3.13 -9.64
N ILE A 203 -15.62 2.05 -9.73
CA ILE A 203 -15.22 0.89 -10.53
C ILE A 203 -15.66 1.11 -11.98
N ARG A 204 -14.67 1.18 -12.89
CA ARG A 204 -14.90 1.30 -14.33
C ARG A 204 -14.23 0.17 -15.10
N SER A 205 -14.98 -0.43 -16.03
CA SER A 205 -14.48 -1.48 -16.92
C SER A 205 -13.42 -1.01 -17.90
N ASN A 206 -13.38 0.30 -18.20
CA ASN A 206 -12.39 0.95 -19.06
C ASN A 206 -11.30 1.71 -18.29
N SER A 207 -11.11 1.42 -17.00
CA SER A 207 -9.99 1.97 -16.22
C SER A 207 -8.63 1.41 -16.65
N GLU A 208 -7.55 2.11 -16.31
CA GLU A 208 -6.19 1.60 -16.51
C GLU A 208 -5.99 0.27 -15.77
N THR A 209 -6.43 0.19 -14.51
CA THR A 209 -6.38 -1.05 -13.71
C THR A 209 -7.12 -2.21 -14.39
N ALA A 210 -8.33 -1.97 -14.90
CA ALA A 210 -9.09 -3.01 -15.62
C ALA A 210 -8.36 -3.48 -16.89
N THR A 211 -7.63 -2.59 -17.55
CA THR A 211 -6.82 -2.92 -18.73
C THR A 211 -5.66 -3.87 -18.37
N TYR A 212 -4.89 -3.57 -17.33
CA TYR A 212 -3.80 -4.45 -16.87
C TYR A 212 -4.30 -5.81 -16.36
N ILE A 213 -5.47 -5.83 -15.71
CA ILE A 213 -6.13 -7.08 -15.30
C ILE A 213 -6.56 -7.88 -16.52
N GLY A 214 -7.22 -7.25 -17.49
CA GLY A 214 -7.68 -7.90 -18.74
C GLY A 214 -6.53 -8.45 -19.60
N GLN A 215 -5.37 -7.82 -19.57
CA GLN A 215 -4.15 -8.29 -20.24
C GLN A 215 -3.40 -9.38 -19.45
N GLY A 216 -3.76 -9.62 -18.18
CA GLY A 216 -3.08 -10.57 -17.30
C GLY A 216 -1.66 -10.13 -16.88
N THR A 217 -1.30 -8.87 -17.06
CA THR A 217 0.06 -8.34 -16.81
C THR A 217 0.27 -7.86 -15.38
N LEU A 218 -0.80 -7.47 -14.67
CA LEU A 218 -0.73 -6.88 -13.33
C LEU A 218 0.05 -7.76 -12.33
N LYS A 219 -0.15 -9.08 -12.38
CA LYS A 219 0.56 -10.01 -11.49
C LYS A 219 2.07 -9.98 -11.72
N ALA A 220 2.50 -10.05 -12.98
CA ALA A 220 3.92 -10.04 -13.33
C ALA A 220 4.59 -8.71 -12.91
N LEU A 221 3.90 -7.59 -13.11
CA LEU A 221 4.35 -6.27 -12.67
C LEU A 221 4.49 -6.18 -11.14
N THR A 222 3.48 -6.67 -10.40
CA THR A 222 3.50 -6.71 -8.94
C THR A 222 4.62 -7.61 -8.41
N ASP A 223 4.83 -8.77 -9.03
CA ASP A 223 5.90 -9.70 -8.64
C ASP A 223 7.28 -9.10 -8.89
N ASP A 224 7.50 -8.45 -10.05
CA ASP A 224 8.75 -7.74 -10.34
C ASP A 224 9.01 -6.60 -9.35
N CYS A 225 8.02 -5.75 -9.08
CA CYS A 225 8.12 -4.68 -8.08
C CYS A 225 8.48 -5.23 -6.69
N PHE A 226 7.89 -6.35 -6.29
CA PHE A 226 8.23 -6.98 -5.03
C PHE A 226 9.65 -7.52 -5.03
N VAL A 227 10.06 -8.26 -6.06
CA VAL A 227 11.40 -8.86 -6.15
C VAL A 227 12.49 -7.79 -6.02
N GLN A 228 12.29 -6.64 -6.64
CA GLN A 228 13.28 -5.55 -6.62
C GLN A 228 13.34 -4.80 -5.27
N ASN A 229 12.22 -4.73 -4.53
CA ASN A 229 12.17 -3.99 -3.26
C ASN A 229 12.31 -4.91 -2.03
N ALA A 230 12.10 -6.23 -2.18
CA ALA A 230 12.20 -7.22 -1.12
C ALA A 230 13.57 -7.26 -0.42
N PRO A 231 14.72 -7.12 -1.12
CA PRO A 231 16.02 -7.01 -0.47
C PRO A 231 16.10 -5.89 0.56
N LEU A 232 15.53 -4.72 0.23
CA LEU A 232 15.51 -3.56 1.12
C LEU A 232 14.54 -3.75 2.30
N LEU A 233 13.45 -4.48 2.08
CA LEU A 233 12.42 -4.69 3.11
C LEU A 233 12.73 -5.84 4.06
N PHE A 234 13.32 -6.93 3.55
CA PHE A 234 13.45 -8.21 4.25
C PHE A 234 14.90 -8.65 4.44
N GLY A 235 15.87 -7.92 3.87
CA GLY A 235 17.28 -8.31 3.87
C GLY A 235 17.55 -9.61 3.13
N CYS A 236 16.76 -9.94 2.10
CA CYS A 236 16.95 -11.14 1.28
C CYS A 236 17.65 -10.80 -0.06
N THR A 237 18.07 -11.81 -0.82
CA THR A 237 18.47 -11.62 -2.22
C THR A 237 17.24 -11.52 -3.13
N GLU A 238 17.42 -11.05 -4.37
CA GLU A 238 16.35 -11.08 -5.38
C GLU A 238 15.91 -12.51 -5.71
N ASP A 239 16.84 -13.48 -5.79
CA ASP A 239 16.51 -14.89 -6.04
C ASP A 239 15.65 -15.47 -4.92
N GLU A 240 15.96 -15.13 -3.67
CA GLU A 240 15.14 -15.49 -2.51
C GLU A 240 13.75 -14.84 -2.58
N ALA A 241 13.66 -13.59 -3.02
CA ALA A 241 12.39 -12.91 -3.23
C ALA A 241 11.56 -13.53 -4.35
N ARG A 242 12.20 -13.95 -5.47
CA ARG A 242 11.55 -14.69 -6.55
C ARG A 242 11.00 -16.01 -6.04
N LEU A 243 11.78 -16.76 -5.27
CA LEU A 243 11.32 -18.01 -4.64
C LEU A 243 10.12 -17.76 -3.71
N LEU A 244 10.11 -16.67 -2.94
CA LEU A 244 8.96 -16.31 -2.10
C LEU A 244 7.71 -16.03 -2.92
N ARG A 245 7.85 -15.42 -4.11
CA ARG A 245 6.73 -15.16 -5.05
C ARG A 245 6.28 -16.40 -5.84
N GLU A 246 7.21 -17.25 -6.23
CA GLU A 246 6.96 -18.47 -7.01
C GLU A 246 6.37 -19.61 -6.16
N ASN A 247 6.68 -19.63 -4.86
CA ASN A 247 6.20 -20.68 -3.97
C ASN A 247 4.67 -20.68 -3.88
N ARG A 248 4.07 -21.73 -4.46
CA ARG A 248 2.61 -21.97 -4.59
C ARG A 248 1.84 -22.08 -3.26
N HIS A 249 2.52 -21.91 -2.13
CA HIS A 249 1.89 -21.88 -0.82
C HIS A 249 1.91 -20.46 -0.24
N PRO A 250 1.00 -19.57 -0.68
CA PRO A 250 1.02 -18.14 -0.37
C PRO A 250 1.07 -17.86 1.14
N ILE A 251 0.50 -18.75 1.96
CA ILE A 251 0.52 -18.64 3.43
C ILE A 251 1.93 -18.85 4.00
N ALA A 252 2.72 -19.76 3.42
CA ALA A 252 4.07 -20.05 3.89
C ALA A 252 5.02 -18.95 3.44
N ALA A 253 4.90 -18.51 2.19
CA ALA A 253 5.61 -17.35 1.66
C ALA A 253 5.32 -16.09 2.49
N LEU A 254 4.05 -15.80 2.76
CA LEU A 254 3.66 -14.67 3.59
C LEU A 254 4.28 -14.79 4.98
N ALA A 255 4.13 -15.92 5.67
CA ALA A 255 4.68 -16.11 7.01
C ALA A 255 6.22 -16.00 7.05
N LEU A 256 6.92 -16.45 6.01
CA LEU A 256 8.36 -16.26 5.84
C LEU A 256 8.72 -14.79 5.68
N CYS A 257 8.04 -14.07 4.79
CA CYS A 257 8.25 -12.63 4.60
C CYS A 257 7.94 -11.82 5.86
N LYS A 258 6.84 -12.13 6.58
CA LYS A 258 6.50 -11.48 7.87
C LYS A 258 7.62 -11.66 8.88
N THR A 259 8.13 -12.89 8.96
CA THR A 259 9.22 -13.24 9.86
C THR A 259 10.49 -12.50 9.47
N ALA A 260 10.81 -12.44 8.18
CA ALA A 260 11.97 -11.75 7.66
C ALA A 260 11.89 -10.26 7.96
N PHE A 261 10.73 -9.64 7.75
CA PHE A 261 10.48 -8.23 8.06
C PHE A 261 10.71 -7.93 9.54
N TYR A 262 10.10 -8.71 10.43
CA TYR A 262 10.26 -8.53 11.88
C TYR A 262 11.73 -8.64 12.29
N LEU A 263 12.43 -9.69 11.85
CA LEU A 263 13.84 -9.91 12.18
C LEU A 263 14.72 -8.79 11.63
N HIS A 264 14.49 -8.36 10.38
CA HIS A 264 15.25 -7.29 9.76
C HIS A 264 15.11 -5.98 10.54
N LYS A 265 13.88 -5.62 10.94
CA LYS A 265 13.59 -4.37 11.68
C LYS A 265 14.07 -4.39 13.14
N THR A 266 13.99 -5.53 13.82
CA THR A 266 14.24 -5.61 15.28
C THR A 266 15.64 -6.10 15.64
N GLN A 267 16.26 -6.93 14.80
CA GLN A 267 17.50 -7.64 15.14
C GLN A 267 18.61 -7.49 14.08
N GLY A 268 18.32 -6.89 12.93
CA GLY A 268 19.25 -6.78 11.80
C GLY A 268 19.55 -8.12 11.10
N GLY A 269 19.99 -8.07 9.85
CA GLY A 269 20.31 -9.26 9.04
C GLY A 269 19.08 -10.00 8.49
N GLY A 270 19.23 -10.61 7.31
CA GLY A 270 18.13 -11.28 6.60
C GLY A 270 17.73 -12.61 7.21
N ILE A 271 16.47 -13.03 6.97
CA ILE A 271 16.01 -14.35 7.39
C ILE A 271 16.90 -15.45 6.80
N PHE A 272 17.29 -15.32 5.54
CA PHE A 272 18.06 -16.34 4.83
C PHE A 272 19.51 -16.44 5.31
N ASP A 273 20.14 -15.34 5.71
CA ASP A 273 21.48 -15.40 6.33
C ASP A 273 21.44 -16.12 7.67
N ARG A 274 20.38 -15.88 8.45
CA ARG A 274 20.12 -16.63 9.69
C ARG A 274 19.79 -18.09 9.42
N LEU A 275 19.06 -18.40 8.35
CA LEU A 275 18.80 -19.78 7.91
C LEU A 275 20.07 -20.49 7.44
N ARG A 276 20.95 -19.81 6.71
CA ARG A 276 22.22 -20.33 6.19
C ARG A 276 23.24 -20.55 7.30
N SER A 277 23.35 -19.61 8.24
CA SER A 277 24.24 -19.72 9.40
C SER A 277 23.74 -20.73 10.43
N ALA A 278 22.44 -20.98 10.46
CA ALA A 278 21.87 -22.08 11.22
C ALA A 278 22.21 -23.40 10.54
N SER A 279 23.32 -24.01 10.97
CA SER A 279 23.83 -25.27 10.44
C SER A 279 22.69 -26.30 10.35
N PHE A 280 22.38 -26.73 9.13
CA PHE A 280 21.44 -27.81 8.85
C PHE A 280 22.06 -29.13 9.33
N ILE A 281 22.02 -29.38 10.64
CA ILE A 281 22.35 -30.69 11.21
C ILE A 281 21.15 -31.58 10.90
N GLY A 282 21.35 -32.55 10.02
CA GLY A 282 20.29 -33.37 9.42
C GLY A 282 19.33 -33.96 10.45
N ALA A 283 18.03 -33.91 10.13
CA ALA A 283 16.88 -34.59 10.76
C ALA A 283 16.73 -34.57 12.30
N GLY A 284 17.68 -34.02 13.06
CA GLY A 284 17.70 -33.95 14.51
C GLY A 284 17.60 -32.51 14.97
N THR A 285 16.66 -32.26 15.89
CA THR A 285 16.40 -30.99 16.60
C THR A 285 17.44 -29.88 16.42
N MET A 286 17.09 -28.90 15.59
CA MET A 286 17.87 -27.69 15.35
C MET A 286 18.03 -26.87 16.63
N ARG A 287 19.27 -26.56 17.02
CA ARG A 287 19.57 -25.68 18.17
C ARG A 287 19.73 -24.23 17.69
N LEU A 288 18.61 -23.59 17.38
CA LEU A 288 18.53 -22.13 17.33
C LEU A 288 18.38 -21.57 18.74
N SER A 289 18.98 -20.41 19.04
CA SER A 289 18.86 -19.78 20.36
C SER A 289 17.38 -19.51 20.70
N PRO A 290 16.98 -19.46 21.98
CA PRO A 290 15.60 -19.11 22.36
C PRO A 290 15.11 -17.76 21.79
N SER A 291 16.02 -16.86 21.44
CA SER A 291 15.76 -15.57 20.79
C SER A 291 15.53 -15.65 19.27
N ASP A 292 15.94 -16.71 18.59
CA ASP A 292 15.86 -16.86 17.11
C ASP A 292 14.58 -17.58 16.64
N TRP A 293 13.44 -17.21 17.23
CA TRP A 293 12.16 -17.89 17.01
C TRP A 293 11.61 -17.74 15.60
N GLY A 294 11.82 -16.58 14.98
CA GLY A 294 11.43 -16.34 13.60
C GLY A 294 12.06 -17.35 12.64
N SER A 295 13.38 -17.51 12.71
CA SER A 295 14.11 -18.48 11.90
C SER A 295 13.61 -19.92 12.12
N ARG A 296 13.26 -20.31 13.37
CA ARG A 296 12.66 -21.64 13.66
C ARG A 296 11.33 -21.85 12.94
N ILE A 297 10.45 -20.83 12.95
CA ILE A 297 9.15 -20.88 12.26
C ILE A 297 9.37 -20.98 10.75
N ALA A 298 10.28 -20.17 10.21
CA ALA A 298 10.64 -20.17 8.81
C ALA A 298 11.17 -21.53 8.33
N ILE A 299 12.07 -22.16 9.09
CA ILE A 299 12.59 -23.50 8.80
C ILE A 299 11.47 -24.52 8.78
N ALA A 300 10.59 -24.49 9.79
CA ALA A 300 9.48 -25.42 9.87
C ALA A 300 8.46 -25.23 8.72
N LEU A 301 8.27 -24.00 8.25
CA LEU A 301 7.44 -23.68 7.08
C LEU A 301 8.09 -24.17 5.78
N LEU A 302 9.37 -23.89 5.57
CA LEU A 302 10.14 -24.36 4.41
C LEU A 302 10.27 -25.88 4.36
N SER A 303 10.38 -26.55 5.52
CA SER A 303 10.50 -28.00 5.63
C SER A 303 9.15 -28.73 5.62
N SER A 304 8.01 -28.02 5.59
CA SER A 304 6.69 -28.65 5.58
C SER A 304 5.80 -28.10 4.47
N LEU A 305 5.74 -28.84 3.36
CA LEU A 305 4.81 -28.62 2.25
C LEU A 305 3.33 -28.92 2.62
N SER A 306 2.93 -28.86 3.90
CA SER A 306 1.59 -29.24 4.36
C SER A 306 1.06 -28.30 5.46
N ILE A 307 -0.05 -27.61 5.15
CA ILE A 307 -0.85 -26.77 6.08
C ILE A 307 -1.11 -27.48 7.42
N ASN A 308 -1.38 -28.78 7.38
CA ASN A 308 -1.72 -29.55 8.58
C ASN A 308 -0.53 -29.70 9.52
N ARG A 309 0.68 -29.82 8.96
CA ARG A 309 1.92 -29.91 9.73
C ARG A 309 2.30 -28.56 10.35
N VAL A 310 2.12 -27.47 9.60
CA VAL A 310 2.26 -26.10 10.09
C VAL A 310 1.30 -25.82 11.25
N LYS A 311 0.01 -26.18 11.11
CA LYS A 311 -1.01 -26.04 12.16
C LYS A 311 -0.69 -26.88 13.41
N HIS A 312 -0.14 -28.08 13.23
CA HIS A 312 0.28 -28.93 14.34
C HIS A 312 1.42 -28.27 15.13
N ASN A 313 2.44 -27.78 14.44
CA ASN A 313 3.59 -27.12 15.05
C ASN A 313 3.18 -25.84 15.80
N ILE A 314 2.33 -24.98 15.22
CA ILE A 314 1.80 -23.78 15.88
C ILE A 314 1.08 -24.12 17.20
N LYS A 315 0.30 -25.21 17.24
CA LYS A 315 -0.40 -25.63 18.47
C LYS A 315 0.58 -26.07 19.57
N GLN A 316 1.66 -26.75 19.22
CA GLN A 316 2.71 -27.15 20.18
C GLN A 316 3.47 -25.93 20.72
N TRP A 317 3.72 -24.97 19.84
CA TRP A 317 4.38 -23.70 20.12
C TRP A 317 3.60 -22.80 21.08
N ILE A 318 2.30 -22.63 20.87
CA ILE A 318 1.42 -21.88 21.80
C ILE A 318 1.42 -22.52 23.20
N LYS A 319 1.50 -23.85 23.29
CA LYS A 319 1.55 -24.57 24.57
C LYS A 319 2.87 -24.37 25.32
N ALA A 320 3.94 -23.95 24.65
CA ALA A 320 5.27 -23.79 25.23
C ALA A 320 5.48 -22.45 26.00
N ARG A 321 4.42 -21.67 26.26
CA ARG A 321 4.44 -20.37 26.98
C ARG A 321 5.44 -19.37 26.41
N LEU A 322 5.06 -18.77 25.29
CA LEU A 322 5.83 -17.78 24.56
C LEU A 322 5.71 -16.37 25.14
N HIS A 323 6.67 -15.51 24.81
CA HIS A 323 6.67 -14.08 25.15
C HIS A 323 5.46 -13.37 24.50
N PRO A 324 4.89 -12.30 25.07
CA PRO A 324 3.67 -11.65 24.57
C PRO A 324 3.70 -11.26 23.08
N GLU A 325 4.83 -10.75 22.59
CA GLU A 325 5.02 -10.37 21.17
C GLU A 325 4.96 -11.58 20.21
N GLN A 326 5.43 -12.74 20.68
CA GLN A 326 5.39 -14.00 19.93
C GLN A 326 3.96 -14.58 19.86
N PHE A 327 3.10 -14.21 20.82
CA PHE A 327 1.69 -14.60 20.85
C PHE A 327 0.87 -13.86 19.80
N VAL A 328 1.18 -12.59 19.55
CA VAL A 328 0.51 -11.76 18.53
C VAL A 328 0.73 -12.34 17.14
N PHE A 329 1.97 -12.67 16.78
CA PHE A 329 2.30 -13.29 15.49
C PHE A 329 1.59 -14.64 15.27
N LEU A 330 1.60 -15.53 16.27
CA LEU A 330 0.94 -16.84 16.15
C LEU A 330 -0.59 -16.71 16.16
N SER A 331 -1.13 -15.71 16.86
CA SER A 331 -2.56 -15.41 16.86
C SER A 331 -3.01 -14.85 15.51
N ALA A 332 -2.24 -13.94 14.90
CA ALA A 332 -2.48 -13.39 13.56
C ALA A 332 -2.39 -14.49 12.49
N LEU A 333 -1.35 -15.34 12.53
CA LEU A 333 -1.22 -16.49 11.63
C LEU A 333 -2.38 -17.49 11.82
N ARG A 334 -2.81 -17.73 13.06
CA ARG A 334 -3.96 -18.61 13.36
C ARG A 334 -5.30 -17.99 12.93
N HIS A 335 -5.47 -16.68 13.05
CA HIS A 335 -6.68 -15.96 12.65
C HIS A 335 -6.81 -15.94 11.12
N PHE A 336 -5.72 -15.61 10.41
CA PHE A 336 -5.64 -15.69 8.96
C PHE A 336 -5.93 -17.12 8.45
N LEU A 337 -5.34 -18.15 9.09
CA LEU A 337 -5.61 -19.56 8.79
C LEU A 337 -7.07 -20.01 9.06
N LYS A 338 -7.83 -19.27 9.90
CA LYS A 338 -9.25 -19.52 10.14
C LYS A 338 -10.14 -18.83 9.10
N GLN A 339 -9.79 -17.63 8.64
CA GLN A 339 -10.55 -16.89 7.63
C GLN A 339 -10.49 -17.55 6.24
N GLN A 340 -9.40 -18.24 5.93
CA GLN A 340 -9.23 -19.00 4.68
C GLN A 340 -10.01 -20.35 4.64
N LYS A 341 -10.94 -20.59 5.59
CA LYS A 341 -11.87 -21.73 5.53
C LYS A 341 -13.06 -21.52 4.57
N GLY A 342 -13.16 -20.35 3.95
CA GLY A 342 -14.30 -19.94 3.12
C GLY A 342 -14.03 -19.80 1.63
N TYR A 343 -12.93 -20.35 1.10
CA TYR A 343 -12.66 -20.46 -0.34
C TYR A 343 -12.38 -21.90 -0.74
#